data_AF-A0A936MB68-F1
#
_entry.id   AF-A0A936MB68-F1
#
_cell.length_a   1.000
_cell.length_b   1.000
_cell.length_c   1.000
_cell.angle_alpha   90.00
_cell.angle_beta   90.00
_cell.angle_gamma   90.00
#
_symmetry.space_group_name_H-M   'P 1'
#
loop_
_entity.id
_entity.type
_entity.pdbx_description
1 polymer ?
#
loop_
_entity_poly.entity_id
_entity_poly.type
_entity_poly.pdbx_seq_one_letter_code
_entity_poly.pdbx_strand_id
1 'polypeptide(L)'
;MQKILIAIAATLFVTGAAHAAETCEAQATAKKLAGAAKTSFMKKCEGDAKASDAAAACEAQAKEKKLAGAASTSFLKKCEADAKTTTAATACEAQAAEKKLAGAAKTSFVKKCAADAK
;
A
#
# COMPACT_ATOMS: atom_id res chain seq x y z
N MET A 1 -33.26 -16.17 19.41
CA MET A 1 -33.64 -14.75 19.34
C MET A 1 -32.40 -13.91 19.60
N GLN A 2 -32.29 -12.79 18.87
CA GLN A 2 -31.26 -11.73 18.97
C GLN A 2 -29.98 -11.99 18.16
N LYS A 3 -30.01 -11.75 16.83
CA LYS A 3 -29.72 -10.46 16.17
C LYS A 3 -28.27 -10.05 16.50
N ILE A 4 -27.31 -10.23 15.60
CA ILE A 4 -26.82 -9.24 14.62
C ILE A 4 -25.97 -10.04 13.60
N LEU A 5 -26.41 -10.26 12.36
CA LEU A 5 -26.25 -9.38 11.20
C LEU A 5 -24.86 -8.72 11.09
N ILE A 6 -23.88 -9.45 10.55
CA ILE A 6 -22.85 -8.86 9.68
C ILE A 6 -22.76 -9.73 8.43
N ALA A 7 -23.86 -9.72 7.68
CA ALA A 7 -23.82 -9.89 6.24
C ALA A 7 -23.41 -8.56 5.61
N ILE A 8 -23.05 -8.62 4.33
CA ILE A 8 -22.66 -7.54 3.42
C ILE A 8 -21.15 -7.49 3.20
N ALA A 9 -20.73 -8.49 2.41
CA ALA A 9 -19.98 -8.24 1.19
C ALA A 9 -20.15 -6.80 0.68
N ALA A 10 -19.08 -6.02 0.75
CA ALA A 10 -18.88 -4.85 -0.09
C ALA A 10 -17.51 -4.97 -0.73
N THR A 11 -17.40 -5.97 -1.61
CA THR A 11 -16.55 -5.90 -2.79
C THR A 11 -17.01 -4.69 -3.63
N LEU A 12 -16.57 -3.50 -3.24
CA LEU A 12 -16.57 -2.33 -4.11
C LEU A 12 -15.15 -2.17 -4.65
N PHE A 13 -14.78 -3.13 -5.49
CA PHE A 13 -13.83 -2.88 -6.56
C PHE A 13 -14.61 -2.06 -7.60
N VAL A 14 -14.67 -0.74 -7.40
CA VAL A 14 -15.14 0.17 -8.45
C VAL A 14 -13.92 0.60 -9.24
N THR A 15 -13.87 0.12 -10.47
CA THR A 15 -13.05 0.61 -11.56
C THR A 15 -13.12 2.13 -11.63
N GLY A 16 -11.96 2.77 -11.60
CA GLY A 16 -11.79 4.21 -11.80
C GLY A 16 -10.41 4.49 -12.38
N ALA A 17 -10.16 3.96 -13.57
CA ALA A 17 -9.07 4.45 -14.41
C ALA A 17 -9.48 5.82 -14.96
N ALA A 18 -8.98 6.88 -14.35
CA ALA A 18 -8.88 8.18 -14.97
C ALA A 18 -7.60 8.81 -14.42
N HIS A 19 -6.54 8.71 -15.23
CA HIS A 19 -5.30 9.44 -15.02
C HIS A 19 -5.59 10.92 -15.21
N ALA A 20 -5.72 11.63 -14.10
CA ALA A 20 -5.48 13.05 -13.95
C ALA A 20 -5.05 13.24 -12.50
N ALA A 21 -4.09 14.13 -12.25
CA ALA A 21 -3.47 14.36 -10.94
C ALA A 21 -4.45 14.98 -9.90
N GLU A 22 -5.61 14.37 -9.70
CA GLU A 22 -6.47 14.67 -8.56
C GLU A 22 -5.87 14.02 -7.33
N THR A 23 -5.54 14.87 -6.35
CA THR A 23 -5.02 14.43 -5.06
C THR A 23 -6.01 13.45 -4.42
N CYS A 24 -5.52 12.50 -3.62
CA CYS A 24 -6.38 11.54 -2.92
C CYS A 24 -7.54 12.21 -2.15
N GLU A 25 -7.37 13.47 -1.75
CA GLU A 25 -8.37 14.28 -1.04
C GLU A 25 -9.52 14.74 -1.96
N ALA A 26 -9.22 15.06 -3.22
CA ALA A 26 -10.22 15.39 -4.24
C ALA A 26 -11.11 14.18 -4.55
N GLN A 27 -10.51 12.99 -4.71
CA GLN A 27 -11.27 11.74 -4.88
C GLN A 27 -12.15 11.40 -3.66
N ALA A 28 -11.64 11.60 -2.44
CA ALA A 28 -12.42 11.35 -1.23
C ALA A 28 -13.63 12.29 -1.13
N THR A 29 -13.44 13.55 -1.52
CA THR A 29 -14.49 14.59 -1.52
C THR A 29 -15.51 14.37 -2.63
N ALA A 30 -15.07 13.98 -3.84
CA ALA A 30 -15.95 13.60 -4.94
C ALA A 30 -16.82 12.39 -4.60
N LYS A 31 -16.30 11.46 -3.79
CA LYS A 31 -17.03 10.30 -3.26
C LYS A 31 -17.93 10.64 -2.05
N LYS A 32 -17.99 11.92 -1.62
CA LYS A 32 -18.69 12.38 -0.40
C LYS A 32 -18.35 11.57 0.84
N LEU A 33 -17.12 11.05 0.93
CA LEU A 33 -16.67 10.30 2.10
C LEU A 33 -16.44 11.28 3.25
N ALA A 34 -17.04 11.01 4.40
CA ALA A 34 -16.88 11.77 5.63
C ALA A 34 -16.44 10.87 6.78
N GLY A 35 -15.84 11.47 7.82
CA GLY A 35 -15.40 10.77 9.02
C GLY A 35 -14.42 9.62 8.73
N ALA A 36 -14.59 8.50 9.43
CA ALA A 36 -13.69 7.34 9.35
C ALA A 36 -13.57 6.73 7.92
N ALA A 37 -14.61 6.88 7.09
CA ALA A 37 -14.59 6.42 5.71
C ALA A 37 -13.65 7.28 4.83
N LYS A 38 -13.61 8.60 5.06
CA LYS A 38 -12.65 9.50 4.40
C LYS A 38 -11.22 9.12 4.80
N THR A 39 -10.97 8.92 6.09
CA THR A 39 -9.63 8.58 6.60
C THR A 39 -9.14 7.24 6.08
N SER A 40 -10.01 6.22 6.02
CA SER A 40 -9.64 4.90 5.48
C SER A 40 -9.38 4.93 3.98
N PHE A 41 -10.18 5.71 3.24
CA PHE A 41 -9.97 5.92 1.81
C PHE A 41 -8.68 6.69 1.52
N MET A 42 -8.41 7.76 2.28
CA MET A 42 -7.15 8.53 2.17
C MET A 42 -5.96 7.61 2.39
N LYS A 43 -5.92 6.87 3.51
CA LYS A 43 -4.84 5.92 3.80
C LYS A 43 -4.64 4.88 2.70
N LYS A 44 -5.74 4.36 2.11
CA LYS A 44 -5.68 3.41 1.00
C LYS A 44 -5.13 4.06 -0.26
N CYS A 45 -5.63 5.24 -0.62
CA CYS A 45 -5.21 5.98 -1.80
C CYS A 45 -3.75 6.42 -1.72
N GLU A 46 -3.30 6.90 -0.56
CA GLU A 46 -1.90 7.24 -0.32
C GLU A 46 -0.99 5.99 -0.40
N GLY A 47 -1.48 4.83 0.07
CA GLY A 47 -0.77 3.57 -0.06
C GLY A 47 -0.66 3.09 -1.52
N ASP A 48 -1.73 3.25 -2.30
CA ASP A 48 -1.77 2.90 -3.72
C ASP A 48 -0.90 3.84 -4.57
N ALA A 49 -0.91 5.13 -4.26
CA ALA A 49 -0.01 6.12 -4.84
C ALA A 49 1.45 5.75 -4.58
N LYS A 50 1.81 5.38 -3.34
CA LYS A 50 3.17 4.91 -3.02
C LYS A 50 3.56 3.64 -3.76
N ALA A 51 2.62 2.73 -4.02
CA ALA A 51 2.88 1.53 -4.82
C ALA A 51 3.13 1.88 -6.30
N SER A 52 2.36 2.83 -6.85
CA SER A 52 2.57 3.34 -8.22
C SER A 52 3.88 4.12 -8.36
N ASP A 53 4.24 4.95 -7.37
CA ASP A 53 5.56 5.63 -7.33
C ASP A 53 6.72 4.63 -7.30
N ALA A 54 6.60 3.55 -6.52
CA ALA A 54 7.59 2.48 -6.48
C ALA A 54 7.73 1.78 -7.84
N ALA A 55 6.62 1.46 -8.50
CA ALA A 55 6.63 0.88 -9.84
C ALA A 55 7.29 1.82 -10.87
N ALA A 56 6.98 3.12 -10.84
CA ALA A 56 7.58 4.12 -11.70
C ALA A 56 9.10 4.27 -11.46
N ALA A 57 9.53 4.27 -10.20
CA ALA A 57 10.95 4.29 -9.84
C ALA A 57 11.70 3.03 -10.31
N CYS A 58 11.07 1.85 -10.18
CA CYS A 58 11.60 0.60 -10.71
C CYS A 58 11.71 0.62 -12.25
N GLU A 59 10.74 1.20 -12.94
CA GLU A 59 10.77 1.41 -14.39
C GLU A 59 11.90 2.35 -14.83
N ALA A 60 12.10 3.45 -14.09
CA ALA A 60 13.22 4.36 -14.32
C ALA A 60 14.56 3.65 -14.14
N GLN A 61 14.71 2.85 -13.07
CA GLN A 61 15.94 2.06 -12.86
C GLN A 61 16.16 1.00 -13.93
N ALA A 62 15.11 0.35 -14.43
CA ALA A 62 15.22 -0.60 -15.53
C ALA A 62 15.71 0.07 -16.82
N LYS A 63 15.20 1.28 -17.11
CA LYS A 63 15.59 2.11 -18.26
C LYS A 63 17.04 2.61 -18.15
N GLU A 64 17.44 3.10 -16.97
CA GLU A 64 18.81 3.50 -16.66
C GLU A 64 19.80 2.33 -16.87
N LYS A 65 19.42 1.13 -16.44
CA LYS A 65 20.20 -0.10 -16.65
C LYS A 65 20.10 -0.68 -18.07
N LYS A 66 19.38 0.00 -18.98
CA LYS A 66 19.12 -0.44 -20.36
C LYS A 66 18.61 -1.89 -20.44
N LEU A 67 17.83 -2.32 -19.46
CA LEU A 67 17.25 -3.66 -19.45
C LEU A 67 16.09 -3.71 -20.45
N ALA A 68 16.11 -4.69 -21.34
CA ALA A 68 15.07 -4.92 -22.34
C ALA A 68 14.51 -6.35 -22.26
N GLY A 69 13.29 -6.54 -22.77
CA GLY A 69 12.65 -7.85 -22.84
C GLY A 69 12.49 -8.55 -21.48
N ALA A 70 12.82 -9.84 -21.42
CA ALA A 70 12.65 -10.66 -20.22
C ALA A 70 13.48 -10.18 -19.02
N ALA A 71 14.64 -9.55 -19.26
CA ALA A 71 15.49 -9.00 -18.21
C ALA A 71 14.83 -7.81 -17.51
N SER A 72 14.18 -6.92 -18.28
CA SER A 72 13.40 -5.81 -17.73
C SER A 72 12.23 -6.33 -16.89
N THR A 73 11.47 -7.29 -17.40
CA THR A 73 10.31 -7.86 -16.68
C THR A 73 10.71 -8.51 -15.35
N SER A 74 11.83 -9.24 -15.34
CA SER A 74 12.34 -9.89 -14.13
C SER A 74 12.86 -8.87 -13.11
N PHE A 75 13.51 -7.80 -13.59
CA PHE A 75 13.98 -6.71 -12.75
C PHE A 75 12.83 -5.93 -12.13
N LEU A 76 11.81 -5.56 -12.91
CA LEU A 76 10.62 -4.87 -12.41
C LEU A 76 9.94 -5.69 -11.31
N LYS A 77 9.64 -6.96 -11.56
CA LYS A 77 9.05 -7.86 -10.56
C LYS A 77 9.89 -7.95 -9.28
N LYS A 78 11.21 -8.00 -9.41
CA LYS A 78 12.12 -8.06 -8.25
C LYS A 78 12.13 -6.73 -7.50
N CYS A 79 12.21 -5.63 -8.21
CA CYS A 79 12.26 -4.28 -7.67
C CYS A 79 10.95 -3.91 -6.96
N GLU A 80 9.80 -4.19 -7.56
CA GLU A 80 8.49 -3.96 -6.96
C GLU A 80 8.28 -4.83 -5.71
N ALA A 81 8.72 -6.08 -5.74
CA ALA A 81 8.66 -6.97 -4.57
C ALA A 81 9.57 -6.49 -3.42
N ASP A 82 10.75 -5.95 -3.75
CA ASP A 82 11.69 -5.39 -2.78
C ASP A 82 11.16 -4.09 -2.19
N ALA A 83 10.61 -3.21 -3.03
CA ALA A 83 9.93 -1.99 -2.62
C ALA A 83 8.74 -2.29 -1.70
N LYS A 84 7.88 -3.26 -2.05
CA LYS A 84 6.76 -3.71 -1.19
C LYS A 84 7.26 -4.24 0.15
N THR A 85 8.35 -5.01 0.16
CA THR A 85 8.96 -5.53 1.39
C THR A 85 9.45 -4.38 2.29
N THR A 86 10.11 -3.40 1.70
CA THR A 86 10.64 -2.23 2.40
C THR A 86 9.52 -1.35 2.95
N THR A 87 8.48 -1.07 2.16
CA THR A 87 7.29 -0.33 2.61
C THR A 87 6.58 -1.05 3.75
N ALA A 88 6.42 -2.37 3.65
CA ALA A 88 5.85 -3.18 4.73
C ALA A 88 6.69 -3.11 6.01
N ALA A 89 8.02 -3.25 5.90
CA ALA A 89 8.91 -3.12 7.05
C ALA A 89 8.78 -1.76 7.74
N THR A 90 8.81 -0.66 6.98
CA THR A 90 8.65 0.70 7.52
C THR A 90 7.28 0.92 8.18
N ALA A 91 6.21 0.41 7.57
CA ALA A 91 4.86 0.48 8.16
C ALA A 91 4.77 -0.33 9.47
N CYS A 92 5.42 -1.49 9.52
CA CYS A 92 5.49 -2.32 10.72
C CYS A 92 6.36 -1.69 11.81
N GLU A 93 7.43 -0.97 11.44
CA GLU A 93 8.23 -0.20 12.39
C GLU A 93 7.46 0.98 12.99
N ALA A 94 6.66 1.68 12.18
CA ALA A 94 5.78 2.75 12.67
C ALA A 94 4.72 2.20 13.66
N GLN A 95 4.10 1.06 13.34
CA GLN A 95 3.18 0.38 14.26
C GLN A 95 3.86 -0.09 15.54
N ALA A 96 5.10 -0.58 15.45
CA ALA A 96 5.88 -0.96 16.63
C ALA A 96 6.19 0.26 17.50
N ALA A 97 6.51 1.41 16.89
CA ALA A 97 6.77 2.67 17.60
C ALA A 97 5.51 3.22 18.28
N GLU A 98 4.34 3.14 17.63
CA GLU A 98 3.05 3.51 18.23
C GLU A 98 2.73 2.65 19.46
N LYS A 99 3.04 1.35 19.37
CA LYS A 99 2.93 0.40 20.50
C LYS A 99 4.06 0.53 21.52
N LYS A 100 4.98 1.50 21.34
CA LYS A 100 6.18 1.73 22.17
C LYS A 100 7.03 0.46 22.37
N LEU A 101 7.05 -0.43 21.38
CA LEU A 101 7.87 -1.63 21.40
C LEU A 101 9.34 -1.22 21.18
N ALA A 102 10.23 -1.74 22.03
CA ALA A 102 11.67 -1.53 21.93
C ALA A 102 12.42 -2.87 21.98
N GLY A 103 13.70 -2.85 21.59
CA GLY A 103 14.57 -4.02 21.63
C GLY A 103 14.01 -5.23 20.89
N ALA A 104 14.15 -6.42 21.49
CA ALA A 104 13.73 -7.69 20.90
C ALA A 104 12.23 -7.77 20.57
N ALA A 105 11.38 -7.08 21.35
CA ALA A 105 9.93 -7.04 21.11
C ALA A 105 9.60 -6.28 19.81
N LYS A 106 10.29 -5.16 19.56
CA LYS A 106 10.18 -4.42 18.29
C LYS A 106 10.58 -5.32 17.13
N THR A 107 11.74 -5.97 17.21
CA THR A 107 12.27 -6.78 16.11
C THR A 107 11.37 -7.97 15.78
N SER A 108 10.80 -8.64 16.80
CA SER A 108 9.89 -9.77 16.61
C SER A 108 8.56 -9.34 15.99
N PHE A 109 8.02 -8.20 16.45
CA PHE A 109 6.80 -7.63 15.87
C PHE A 109 7.00 -7.24 14.41
N VAL A 110 8.09 -6.53 14.10
CA VAL A 110 8.36 -6.06 12.73
C VAL A 110 8.56 -7.25 11.79
N LYS A 111 9.29 -8.30 12.20
CA LYS A 111 9.45 -9.52 11.40
C LYS A 111 8.12 -10.22 11.12
N LYS A 112 7.27 -10.37 12.14
CA LYS A 112 5.96 -11.00 12.01
C LYS A 112 5.05 -10.17 11.11
N CYS A 113 4.94 -8.87 11.39
CA CYS A 113 4.12 -7.92 10.64
C CYS A 113 4.55 -7.82 9.16
N ALA A 114 5.86 -7.76 8.87
CA ALA A 114 6.35 -7.69 7.49
C ALA A 114 6.14 -9.01 6.74
N ALA A 115 6.12 -10.16 7.44
CA ALA A 115 5.78 -11.45 6.85
C ALA A 115 4.29 -11.56 6.54
N ASP A 116 3.41 -11.11 7.42
CA ASP A 116 1.96 -11.05 7.19
C ASP A 116 1.55 -10.05 6.08
N ALA A 117 2.39 -9.05 5.81
CA ALA A 117 2.15 -8.05 4.78
C ALA A 117 2.68 -8.41 3.37
N LYS A 118 3.41 -9.52 3.22
CA LYS A 118 3.94 -10.00 1.93
C LYS A 118 2.87 -10.73 1.14
#